data_AF-A0A415I5U1-F1
#
_entry.id   AF-A0A415I5U1-F1
#
_cell.length_a   1.000
_cell.length_b   1.000
_cell.length_c   1.000
_cell.angle_alpha   90.00
_cell.angle_beta   90.00
_cell.angle_gamma   90.00
#
_symmetry.space_group_name_H-M   'P 1'
#
loop_
_entity.id
_entity.type
_entity.pdbx_description
1 polymer ?
#
loop_
_entity_poly.entity_id
_entity_poly.type
_entity_poly.pdbx_seq_one_letter_code
_entity_poly.pdbx_strand_id
1 'polypeptide(L)'
;MNDFMKGRNGADELTVVLGFAGIIIAMIGSMARIQWLGWIAIAVIVLGVLRGLSKNIDARRKENDAFVAATANVPCLGKFVASLGGGTAAASTSRAVGTSKEDFERAKRTAKKMWKGRKTTAYLKCPNCGQMLSVPKGKGKIRVTCPKCHAKMETRS
;
A
#
# COMPACT_ATOMS: atom_id res chain seq x y z
N MET A 1 13.74 25.69 -10.39
CA MET A 1 14.34 24.38 -10.01
C MET A 1 13.49 23.15 -10.40
N ASN A 2 12.17 23.26 -10.61
CA ASN A 2 11.31 22.08 -10.89
C ASN A 2 11.33 21.59 -12.35
N ASP A 3 11.81 22.38 -13.31
CA ASP A 3 11.86 21.98 -14.72
C ASP A 3 13.08 21.12 -15.08
N PHE A 4 14.15 21.18 -14.27
CA PHE A 4 15.30 20.31 -14.46
C PHE A 4 14.95 18.84 -14.18
N MET A 5 13.92 18.53 -13.36
CA MET A 5 13.52 17.16 -12.97
C MET A 5 12.44 16.52 -13.87
N LYS A 6 11.88 17.26 -14.85
CA LYS A 6 10.89 16.69 -15.77
C LYS A 6 11.61 15.84 -16.83
N GLY A 7 11.47 14.52 -16.73
CA GLY A 7 12.00 13.56 -17.71
C GLY A 7 13.36 12.93 -17.38
N ARG A 8 13.83 13.02 -16.14
CA ARG A 8 14.96 12.22 -15.62
C ARG A 8 14.45 11.05 -14.80
N ASN A 9 15.30 10.03 -14.64
CA ASN A 9 15.02 8.93 -13.73
C ASN A 9 15.02 9.51 -12.30
N GLY A 10 14.05 9.13 -11.47
CA GLY A 10 13.93 9.68 -10.12
C GLY A 10 15.03 9.15 -9.20
N ALA A 11 14.84 9.34 -7.89
CA ALA A 11 15.52 8.49 -6.92
C ALA A 11 14.78 7.14 -6.88
N ASP A 12 15.13 6.22 -7.77
CA ASP A 12 14.57 4.86 -7.81
C ASP A 12 15.00 4.03 -6.59
N GLU A 13 14.20 3.01 -6.24
CA GLU A 13 14.44 2.07 -5.13
C GLU A 13 15.89 1.55 -5.11
N LEU A 14 16.40 1.13 -6.27
CA LEU A 14 17.76 0.63 -6.42
C LEU A 14 18.83 1.68 -6.09
N THR A 15 18.60 2.94 -6.46
CA THR A 15 19.53 4.06 -6.19
C THR A 15 19.55 4.39 -4.70
N VAL A 16 18.41 4.31 -4.02
CA VAL A 16 18.30 4.51 -2.58
C VAL A 16 19.03 3.39 -1.83
N VAL A 17 18.84 2.13 -2.23
CA VAL A 17 19.54 0.98 -1.63
C VAL A 17 21.05 1.10 -1.81
N LEU A 18 21.53 1.48 -3.00
CA LEU A 18 22.94 1.74 -3.26
C LEU A 18 23.50 2.88 -2.39
N GLY A 19 22.73 3.95 -2.17
CA GLY A 19 23.11 5.05 -1.29
C GLY A 19 23.25 4.61 0.17
N PHE A 20 22.26 3.88 0.72
CA PHE A 20 22.32 3.35 2.08
C PHE A 20 23.46 2.34 2.26
N ALA A 21 23.65 1.44 1.30
CA ALA A 21 24.78 0.51 1.31
C ALA A 21 26.11 1.28 1.30
N GLY A 22 26.23 2.35 0.51
CA GLY A 22 27.39 3.23 0.49
C GLY A 22 27.67 3.90 1.85
N ILE A 23 26.63 4.36 2.55
CA ILE A 23 26.75 4.95 3.90
C ILE A 23 27.21 3.92 4.93
N ILE A 24 26.66 2.69 4.87
CA ILE A 24 27.06 1.61 5.77
C ILE A 24 28.52 1.21 5.52
N ILE A 25 28.93 1.08 4.25
CA ILE A 25 30.32 0.81 3.88
C ILE A 25 31.25 1.93 4.36
N ALA A 26 30.81 3.20 4.26
CA ALA A 26 31.57 4.34 4.78
C ALA A 26 31.73 4.31 6.31
N MET A 27 30.68 3.96 7.07
CA MET A 27 30.76 3.80 8.53
C MET A 27 31.74 2.68 8.92
N ILE A 28 31.68 1.54 8.23
CA ILE A 28 32.58 0.40 8.49
C ILE A 28 34.03 0.76 8.12
N GLY A 29 34.23 1.43 6.99
CA GLY A 29 35.55 1.90 6.54
C GLY A 29 36.18 2.92 7.49
N SER A 30 35.36 3.79 8.09
CA SER A 30 35.80 4.77 9.10
C SER A 30 36.27 4.07 10.39
N MET A 31 35.54 3.06 10.86
CA MET A 31 35.93 2.27 12.04
C MET A 31 37.19 1.44 11.81
N ALA A 32 37.41 0.93 10.59
CA ALA A 32 38.58 0.12 10.24
C ALA A 32 39.85 0.96 9.94
N ARG A 33 39.77 2.30 9.88
CA ARG A 33 40.85 3.20 9.40
C ARG A 33 41.45 2.81 8.03
N ILE A 34 40.71 2.08 7.21
CA ILE A 34 41.14 1.70 5.85
C ILE A 34 40.72 2.82 4.90
N GLN A 35 41.65 3.70 4.56
CA GLN A 35 41.40 4.89 3.73
C GLN A 35 40.77 4.56 2.36
N TRP A 36 41.02 3.38 1.82
CA TRP A 36 40.67 3.02 0.45
C TRP A 36 39.18 2.65 0.33
N LEU A 37 38.60 2.13 1.42
CA LEU A 37 37.16 1.87 1.54
C LEU A 37 36.33 3.15 1.51
N GLY A 38 36.87 4.26 2.00
CA GLY A 38 36.21 5.58 1.92
C GLY A 38 36.05 6.07 0.48
N TRP A 39 37.06 5.85 -0.37
CA TRP A 39 37.02 6.21 -1.79
C TRP A 39 36.04 5.33 -2.57
N ILE A 40 35.98 4.03 -2.24
CA ILE A 40 35.01 3.08 -2.81
C ILE A 40 33.58 3.50 -2.47
N ALA A 41 33.32 3.90 -1.21
CA ALA A 41 32.00 4.36 -0.80
C ALA A 41 31.55 5.63 -1.56
N ILE A 42 32.47 6.59 -1.74
CA ILE A 42 32.20 7.80 -2.53
C ILE A 42 31.92 7.44 -4.00
N ALA A 43 32.70 6.54 -4.59
CA ALA A 43 32.49 6.09 -5.96
C ALA A 43 31.10 5.43 -6.14
N VAL A 44 30.68 4.60 -5.18
CA VAL A 44 29.35 3.96 -5.18
C VAL A 44 28.22 4.99 -5.10
N ILE A 45 28.36 6.01 -4.24
CA ILE A 45 27.37 7.10 -4.11
C ILE A 45 27.31 7.93 -5.40
N VAL A 46 28.45 8.29 -5.98
CA VAL A 46 28.53 9.04 -7.25
C VAL A 46 27.91 8.22 -8.40
N LEU A 47 28.17 6.92 -8.48
CA LEU A 47 27.54 6.03 -9.46
C LEU A 47 26.02 5.96 -9.27
N GLY A 48 25.53 5.93 -8.02
CA GLY A 48 24.10 6.00 -7.72
C GLY A 48 23.46 7.30 -8.22
N VAL A 49 24.11 8.44 -7.98
CA VAL A 49 23.63 9.76 -8.45
C VAL A 49 23.65 9.84 -9.98
N LEU A 50 24.75 9.44 -10.63
CA LEU A 50 24.85 9.43 -12.10
C LEU A 50 23.84 8.48 -12.75
N ARG A 51 23.49 7.38 -12.08
CA ARG A 51 22.44 6.45 -12.50
C ARG A 51 21.05 7.07 -12.39
N GLY A 52 20.76 7.79 -11.30
CA GLY A 52 19.52 8.55 -11.14
C GLY A 52 19.41 9.67 -12.18
N LEU A 53 20.50 10.33 -12.55
CA LEU A 53 20.52 11.37 -13.57
C LEU A 53 20.45 10.85 -15.01
N SER A 54 20.48 9.53 -15.23
CA SER A 54 20.48 8.92 -16.55
C SER A 54 19.16 9.16 -17.30
N LYS A 55 19.28 9.49 -18.59
CA LYS A 55 18.15 9.81 -19.48
C LYS A 55 17.45 8.56 -20.05
N ASN A 56 18.02 7.37 -19.88
CA ASN A 56 17.51 6.10 -20.40
C ASN A 56 16.55 5.43 -19.40
N ILE A 57 15.33 5.96 -19.29
CA ILE A 57 14.32 5.53 -18.31
C ILE A 57 13.89 4.08 -18.52
N ASP A 58 13.71 3.64 -19.78
CA ASP A 58 13.19 2.31 -20.10
C ASP A 58 14.16 1.19 -19.70
N ALA A 59 15.46 1.39 -19.97
CA ALA A 59 16.49 0.44 -19.57
C ALA A 59 16.62 0.35 -18.04
N ARG A 60 16.51 1.50 -17.35
CA ARG A 60 16.63 1.56 -15.89
C ARG A 60 15.42 1.02 -15.16
N ARG A 61 14.21 1.16 -15.73
CA ARG A 61 13.00 0.48 -15.24
C ARG A 61 13.17 -1.03 -15.26
N LYS A 62 13.64 -1.60 -16.37
CA LYS A 62 13.87 -3.05 -16.47
C LYS A 62 14.84 -3.57 -15.41
N GLU A 63 15.89 -2.80 -15.11
CA GLU A 63 16.85 -3.13 -14.06
C GLU A 63 16.26 -2.99 -12.65
N ASN A 64 15.42 -1.98 -12.41
CA ASN A 64 14.74 -1.79 -11.13
C ASN A 64 13.66 -2.85 -10.89
N ASP A 65 12.87 -3.21 -11.91
CA ASP A 65 11.85 -4.24 -11.83
C ASP A 65 12.47 -5.61 -11.56
N ALA A 66 13.61 -5.92 -12.20
CA ALA A 66 14.39 -7.12 -11.91
C ALA A 66 14.92 -7.13 -10.46
N PHE A 67 15.36 -5.98 -9.93
CA PHE A 67 15.81 -5.85 -8.55
C PHE A 67 14.68 -6.04 -7.54
N VAL A 68 13.52 -5.42 -7.76
CA VAL A 68 12.32 -5.53 -6.92
C VAL A 68 11.79 -6.97 -6.94
N ALA A 69 11.76 -7.61 -8.11
CA ALA A 69 11.38 -9.02 -8.24
C ALA A 69 12.36 -9.95 -7.51
N ALA A 70 13.66 -9.70 -7.61
CA ALA A 70 14.68 -10.49 -6.90
C ALA A 70 14.57 -10.32 -5.38
N THR A 71 14.30 -9.10 -4.89
CA THR A 71 14.16 -8.82 -3.45
C THR A 71 12.82 -9.30 -2.88
N ALA A 72 11.76 -9.37 -3.68
CA ALA A 72 10.47 -9.94 -3.28
C ALA A 72 10.54 -11.44 -2.96
N ASN A 73 11.46 -12.18 -3.59
CA ASN A 73 11.67 -13.61 -3.31
C ASN A 73 12.37 -13.87 -1.96
N VAL A 74 12.87 -12.84 -1.28
CA VAL A 74 13.56 -12.96 0.00
C VAL A 74 12.66 -12.39 1.12
N PRO A 75 12.06 -13.23 1.98
CA PRO A 75 10.97 -12.82 2.88
C PRO A 75 11.33 -11.76 3.94
N CYS A 76 12.63 -11.49 4.17
CA CYS A 76 13.11 -10.43 5.06
C CYS A 76 13.68 -9.23 4.30
N LEU A 77 14.46 -9.48 3.24
CA LEU A 77 15.13 -8.44 2.49
C LEU A 77 14.13 -7.62 1.66
N GLY A 78 13.06 -8.25 1.13
CA GLY A 78 12.00 -7.54 0.40
C GLY A 78 11.25 -6.54 1.28
N LYS A 79 11.01 -6.89 2.56
CA LYS A 79 10.37 -5.99 3.54
C LYS A 79 11.27 -4.81 3.91
N PHE A 80 12.58 -5.04 4.03
CA PHE A 80 13.57 -4.01 4.31
C PHE A 80 13.79 -3.07 3.11
N VAL A 81 13.91 -3.62 1.91
CA VAL A 81 14.05 -2.85 0.67
C VAL A 81 12.81 -2.00 0.41
N ALA A 82 11.60 -2.56 0.60
CA ALA A 82 10.35 -1.79 0.53
C ALA A 82 10.26 -0.68 1.61
N SER A 83 10.84 -0.92 2.79
CA SER A 83 10.95 0.10 3.84
C SER A 83 11.96 1.20 3.52
N LEU A 84 12.97 0.92 2.68
CA LEU A 84 14.00 1.88 2.28
C LEU A 84 13.62 2.69 1.05
N GLY A 85 12.98 2.09 0.05
CA GLY A 85 12.57 2.82 -1.16
C GLY A 85 11.18 3.45 -1.09
N GLY A 86 10.40 3.17 -0.05
CA GLY A 86 9.15 3.89 0.27
C GLY A 86 9.27 5.42 0.42
N GLY A 87 10.46 6.00 0.30
CA GLY A 87 10.70 7.44 0.29
C GLY A 87 10.55 8.15 -1.07
N THR A 88 10.74 7.51 -2.24
CA THR A 88 10.92 8.30 -3.48
C THR A 88 10.28 7.79 -4.78
N ALA A 89 9.58 6.66 -4.83
CA ALA A 89 8.96 6.18 -6.08
C ALA A 89 7.53 5.60 -5.95
N ALA A 90 6.66 6.22 -5.16
CA ALA A 90 5.23 5.93 -5.18
C ALA A 90 4.35 7.21 -5.19
N ALA A 91 4.64 8.12 -6.12
CA ALA A 91 3.55 8.86 -6.75
C ALA A 91 2.89 7.90 -7.76
N SER A 92 1.66 7.47 -7.42
CA SER A 92 0.75 6.58 -8.15
C SER A 92 0.93 5.06 -7.92
N THR A 93 -0.10 4.48 -7.28
CA THR A 93 -0.40 3.05 -7.11
C THR A 93 0.35 2.24 -6.05
N SER A 94 0.46 2.79 -4.86
CA SER A 94 0.10 2.02 -3.67
C SER A 94 -0.87 2.85 -2.85
N ARG A 95 -1.99 2.24 -2.48
CA ARG A 95 -2.86 2.79 -1.44
C ARG A 95 -1.95 3.01 -0.24
N ALA A 96 -1.57 4.25 0.01
CA ALA A 96 -1.05 4.63 1.30
C ALA A 96 -2.08 4.12 2.31
N VAL A 97 -1.66 3.14 3.09
CA VAL A 97 -2.33 2.75 4.33
C VAL A 97 -2.54 4.06 5.07
N GLY A 98 -3.79 4.52 5.09
CA GLY A 98 -4.18 5.74 5.77
C GLY A 98 -3.71 5.60 7.20
N THR A 99 -2.77 6.43 7.60
CA THR A 99 -2.35 6.50 8.99
C THR A 99 -3.53 7.05 9.78
N SER A 100 -4.29 6.11 10.37
CA SER A 100 -5.18 6.18 11.54
C SER A 100 -6.31 7.21 11.57
N LYS A 101 -6.13 8.47 11.14
CA LYS A 101 -7.16 9.52 11.28
C LYS A 101 -8.28 9.40 10.25
N GLU A 102 -7.95 9.17 8.99
CA GLU A 102 -8.95 9.05 7.92
C GLU A 102 -9.77 7.76 8.04
N ASP A 103 -9.11 6.66 8.40
CA ASP A 103 -9.75 5.37 8.67
C ASP A 103 -10.64 5.42 9.93
N PHE A 104 -10.20 6.13 10.98
CA PHE A 104 -11.02 6.36 12.18
C PHE A 104 -12.27 7.20 11.88
N GLU A 105 -12.15 8.27 11.09
CA GLU A 105 -13.32 9.08 10.68
C GLU A 105 -14.25 8.32 9.72
N ARG A 106 -13.72 7.41 8.88
CA ARG A 106 -14.54 6.50 8.06
C ARG A 106 -15.27 5.47 8.92
N ALA A 107 -14.61 4.89 9.92
CA ALA A 107 -15.21 3.98 10.89
C ALA A 107 -16.30 4.67 11.71
N LYS A 108 -16.04 5.88 12.20
CA LYS A 108 -16.99 6.72 12.95
C LYS A 108 -18.24 7.06 12.14
N ARG A 109 -18.09 7.43 10.86
CA ARG A 109 -19.23 7.67 9.95
C ARG A 109 -20.08 6.41 9.75
N THR A 110 -19.45 5.26 9.58
CA THR A 110 -20.13 3.97 9.39
C THR A 110 -20.89 3.56 10.65
N ALA A 111 -20.26 3.66 11.82
CA ALA A 111 -20.88 3.41 13.12
C ALA A 111 -22.08 4.35 13.37
N LYS A 112 -21.96 5.63 13.03
CA LYS A 112 -23.05 6.62 13.17
C LYS A 112 -24.25 6.29 12.27
N LYS A 113 -24.02 5.81 11.05
CA LYS A 113 -25.10 5.33 10.15
C LYS A 113 -25.77 4.08 10.71
N MET A 114 -25.00 3.09 11.18
CA MET A 114 -25.57 1.87 11.77
C MET A 114 -26.35 2.15 13.06
N TRP A 115 -25.87 3.07 13.90
CA TRP A 115 -26.59 3.51 15.09
C TRP A 115 -27.92 4.19 14.77
N LYS A 116 -27.96 5.03 13.72
CA LYS A 116 -29.21 5.65 13.26
C LYS A 116 -30.19 4.62 12.68
N GLY A 117 -29.70 3.62 11.95
CA GLY A 117 -30.51 2.58 11.30
C GLY A 117 -30.99 1.43 12.20
N ARG A 118 -30.51 1.35 13.46
CA ARG A 118 -30.82 0.24 14.39
C ARG A 118 -32.31 0.08 14.70
N LYS A 119 -33.07 1.18 14.64
CA LYS A 119 -34.50 1.24 14.93
C LYS A 119 -35.37 0.95 13.70
N THR A 120 -34.84 1.13 12.48
CA THR A 120 -35.64 1.07 11.25
C THR A 120 -35.48 -0.23 10.47
N THR A 121 -34.36 -0.94 10.60
CA THR A 121 -34.06 -2.14 9.80
C THR A 121 -33.74 -3.36 10.67
N ALA A 122 -34.38 -4.49 10.36
CA ALA A 122 -34.09 -5.83 10.87
C ALA A 122 -33.55 -6.69 9.72
N TYR A 123 -32.70 -7.66 10.04
CA TYR A 123 -32.20 -8.62 9.05
C TYR A 123 -32.73 -10.00 9.38
N LEU A 124 -33.32 -10.67 8.40
CA LEU A 124 -33.84 -12.03 8.52
C LEU A 124 -33.27 -12.92 7.44
N LYS A 125 -33.06 -14.19 7.77
CA LYS A 125 -32.57 -15.20 6.84
C LYS A 125 -33.75 -15.86 6.15
N CYS A 126 -33.68 -16.00 4.84
CA CYS A 126 -34.63 -16.82 4.10
C CYS A 126 -34.47 -18.31 4.49
N PRO A 127 -35.54 -19.03 4.84
CA PRO A 127 -35.45 -20.45 5.24
C PRO A 127 -35.09 -21.40 4.09
N ASN A 128 -35.33 -21.00 2.83
CA ASN A 128 -35.11 -21.87 1.68
C ASN A 128 -33.70 -21.70 1.07
N CYS A 129 -33.22 -20.45 0.92
CA CYS A 129 -31.91 -20.18 0.29
C CYS A 129 -30.86 -19.51 1.19
N GLY A 130 -31.19 -19.21 2.46
CA GLY A 130 -30.27 -18.58 3.41
C GLY A 130 -29.92 -17.11 3.14
N GLN A 131 -30.50 -16.49 2.10
CA GLN A 131 -30.25 -15.08 1.76
C GLN A 131 -30.69 -14.16 2.90
N MET A 132 -29.83 -13.22 3.30
CA MET A 132 -30.19 -12.17 4.25
C MET A 132 -31.04 -11.10 3.57
N LEU A 133 -32.21 -10.85 4.15
CA LEU A 133 -33.19 -9.85 3.72
C LEU A 133 -33.27 -8.76 4.77
N SER A 134 -33.22 -7.49 4.35
CA SER A 134 -33.48 -6.34 5.22
C SER A 134 -34.97 -6.01 5.21
N VAL A 135 -35.57 -5.90 6.39
CA VAL A 135 -37.01 -5.68 6.57
C VAL A 135 -37.24 -4.57 7.60
N PRO A 136 -38.18 -3.64 7.38
CA PRO A 136 -38.43 -2.54 8.30
C PRO A 136 -39.02 -3.03 9.63
N LYS A 137 -38.52 -2.53 10.75
CA LYS A 137 -39.00 -2.85 12.11
C LYS A 137 -40.33 -2.17 12.42
N GLY A 138 -41.16 -2.80 13.25
CA GLY A 138 -42.36 -2.19 13.84
C GLY A 138 -43.60 -2.08 12.96
N LYS A 139 -43.64 -2.76 11.79
CA LYS A 139 -44.84 -2.81 10.93
C LYS A 139 -45.76 -4.00 11.22
N GLY A 140 -45.51 -4.77 12.28
CA GLY A 140 -46.33 -5.91 12.65
C GLY A 140 -46.08 -7.12 11.74
N LYS A 141 -47.14 -7.73 11.18
CA LYS A 141 -47.03 -8.89 10.29
C LYS A 141 -46.69 -8.44 8.87
N ILE A 142 -45.50 -8.79 8.37
CA ILE A 142 -45.04 -8.44 7.03
C ILE A 142 -44.88 -9.72 6.19
N ARG A 143 -45.37 -9.67 4.96
CA ARG A 143 -45.11 -10.68 3.93
C ARG A 143 -43.87 -10.29 3.13
N VAL A 144 -42.80 -11.06 3.26
CA VAL A 144 -41.51 -10.80 2.62
C VAL A 144 -41.29 -11.85 1.55
N THR A 145 -41.05 -11.41 0.32
CA THR A 145 -40.71 -12.28 -0.81
C THR A 145 -39.20 -12.27 -1.01
N CYS A 146 -38.57 -13.45 -0.97
CA CYS A 146 -37.14 -13.56 -1.23
C CYS A 146 -36.82 -13.31 -2.72
N PRO A 147 -35.80 -12.50 -3.09
CA PRO A 147 -35.46 -12.25 -4.49
C PRO A 147 -34.75 -13.43 -5.16
N LYS A 148 -34.18 -14.39 -4.40
CA LYS A 148 -33.47 -15.54 -4.96
C LYS A 148 -34.37 -16.74 -5.24
N CYS A 149 -35.25 -17.07 -4.31
CA CYS A 149 -36.07 -18.28 -4.39
C CYS A 149 -37.57 -17.98 -4.49
N HIS A 150 -37.97 -16.70 -4.53
CA HIS A 150 -39.37 -16.24 -4.58
C HIS A 150 -40.29 -16.80 -3.47
N ALA A 151 -39.71 -17.43 -2.45
CA ALA A 151 -40.44 -17.95 -1.31
C ALA A 151 -41.05 -16.78 -0.53
N LYS A 152 -42.35 -16.87 -0.27
CA LYS A 152 -43.12 -15.92 0.54
C LYS A 152 -43.07 -16.39 1.99
N MET A 153 -42.58 -15.55 2.88
CA MET A 153 -42.55 -15.84 4.31
C MET A 153 -43.22 -14.73 5.10
N GLU A 154 -43.98 -15.12 6.13
CA GLU A 154 -44.60 -14.19 7.07
C GLU A 154 -43.68 -14.06 8.29
N THR A 155 -43.27 -12.84 8.59
CA THR A 155 -42.44 -12.54 9.76
C THR A 155 -43.04 -11.37 10.52
N ARG A 156 -42.94 -11.43 11.85
CA ARG A 156 -43.29 -10.30 12.71
C ARG A 156 -42.05 -9.44 12.89
N SER A 157 -42.17 -8.15 12.59
CA SER A 157 -41.08 -7.16 12.62
C SER A 157 -41.29 -6.11 13.70
#